data_AF-A0A060A0B2-F1
#
_entry.id   AF-A0A060A0B2-F1
#
_cell.length_a   1.000
_cell.length_b   1.000
_cell.length_c   1.000
_cell.angle_alpha   90.00
_cell.angle_beta   90.00
_cell.angle_gamma   90.00
#
_symmetry.space_group_name_H-M   'P 1'
#
loop_
_entity.id
_entity.type
_entity.pdbx_description
1 polymer ?
#
loop_
_entity_poly.entity_id
_entity_poly.type
_entity_poly.pdbx_seq_one_letter_code
_entity_poly.pdbx_strand_id
1 'polypeptide(L)'
;MKSAIFIVAQEKNSRPLVVQKFIESVQDVCALWDAIRNIELPEDIPHPMYVYAIKNPDTGNIKIGISKDPEARLKQLRVGNDADLRLVLVEKIEAPDRFQDERFAHLKNQYLRIRGEWFRSGARLTTQNRKTVK
;
A
#
# COMPACT_ATOMS: atom_id res chain seq x y z
N MET A 1 13.09 -0.02 45.26
CA MET A 1 11.64 0.20 45.44
C MET A 1 10.92 -0.81 44.55
N LYS A 2 10.60 -2.01 45.04
CA LYS A 2 9.28 -2.43 45.54
C LYS A 2 8.10 -1.95 44.68
N SER A 3 7.54 -2.86 43.87
CA SER A 3 6.09 -3.15 43.88
C SER A 3 5.77 -4.34 42.95
N ALA A 4 5.11 -5.34 43.54
CA ALA A 4 4.65 -6.61 42.99
C ALA A 4 3.19 -6.50 42.50
N ILE A 5 2.65 -7.58 41.89
CA ILE A 5 1.32 -8.21 42.11
C ILE A 5 1.27 -9.43 41.13
N PHE A 6 1.56 -10.67 41.59
CA PHE A 6 0.67 -11.70 42.18
C PHE A 6 -0.33 -12.35 41.20
N ILE A 7 -0.21 -13.68 40.98
CA ILE A 7 -1.26 -14.69 41.26
C ILE A 7 -0.57 -16.07 41.43
N VAL A 8 -0.98 -16.73 42.51
CA VAL A 8 -0.53 -18.01 43.06
C VAL A 8 -1.27 -19.17 42.39
N ALA A 9 -0.59 -20.30 42.16
CA ALA A 9 -1.18 -21.64 42.35
C ALA A 9 -0.06 -22.70 42.48
N GLN A 10 0.20 -23.15 43.70
CA GLN A 10 0.86 -24.41 43.99
C GLN A 10 -0.18 -25.55 43.89
N GLU A 11 0.09 -26.61 43.11
CA GLU A 11 0.31 -27.97 43.64
C GLU A 11 0.40 -29.05 42.54
N LYS A 12 1.34 -29.98 42.76
CA LYS A 12 1.36 -31.40 42.37
C LYS A 12 1.49 -31.76 40.89
N ASN A 13 2.75 -32.02 40.53
CA ASN A 13 3.19 -33.19 39.75
C ASN A 13 2.43 -33.45 38.43
N SER A 14 2.83 -32.76 37.35
CA SER A 14 3.06 -33.36 36.03
C SER A 14 3.34 -32.28 34.97
N ARG A 15 4.49 -32.43 34.28
CA ARG A 15 4.89 -31.80 32.99
C ARG A 15 5.78 -30.55 33.06
N PRO A 16 7.10 -30.71 33.27
CA PRO A 16 8.10 -29.66 33.00
C PRO A 16 8.32 -29.40 31.50
N LEU A 17 7.66 -30.13 30.59
CA LEU A 17 7.96 -30.09 29.15
C LEU A 17 7.33 -28.91 28.38
N VAL A 18 6.19 -28.40 28.84
CA VAL A 18 5.41 -27.38 28.08
C VAL A 18 6.03 -26.00 28.25
N VAL A 19 6.53 -25.67 29.44
CA VAL A 19 7.17 -24.38 29.73
C VAL A 19 8.51 -24.27 28.99
N GLN A 20 9.26 -25.37 28.88
CA GLN A 20 10.56 -25.40 28.20
C GLN A 20 10.43 -25.16 26.69
N LYS A 21 9.49 -25.84 26.02
CA LYS A 21 9.21 -25.62 24.59
C LYS A 21 8.69 -24.21 24.29
N PHE A 22 7.94 -23.60 25.21
CA PHE A 22 7.43 -22.24 25.03
C PHE A 22 8.56 -21.20 25.15
N ILE A 23 9.51 -21.42 26.06
CA ILE A 23 10.69 -20.54 26.22
C ILE A 23 11.63 -20.66 25.01
N GLU A 24 11.86 -21.87 24.49
CA GLU A 24 12.63 -22.10 23.25
C GLU A 24 11.99 -21.38 22.06
N SER A 25 10.65 -21.48 21.92
CA SER A 25 9.92 -20.78 20.86
C SER A 25 10.00 -19.25 20.94
N VAL A 26 10.15 -18.66 22.14
CA VAL A 26 10.32 -17.20 22.29
C VAL A 26 11.76 -16.79 21.97
N GLN A 27 12.74 -17.64 22.31
CA GLN A 27 14.14 -17.42 21.95
C GLN A 27 14.34 -17.43 20.42
N ASP A 28 13.65 -18.34 19.72
CA ASP A 28 13.66 -18.39 18.27
C ASP A 28 13.05 -17.13 17.63
N VAL A 29 11.95 -16.62 18.18
CA VAL A 29 11.32 -15.38 17.69
C VAL A 29 12.21 -14.16 17.95
N CYS A 30 12.87 -14.09 19.11
CA CYS A 30 13.83 -13.03 19.40
C CYS A 30 15.05 -13.08 18.47
N ALA A 31 15.61 -14.26 18.24
CA ALA A 31 16.73 -14.45 17.32
C ALA A 31 16.35 -14.09 15.88
N LEU A 32 15.13 -14.45 15.45
CA LEU A 32 14.58 -14.06 14.16
C LEU A 32 14.42 -12.53 14.05
N TRP A 33 13.92 -11.89 15.12
CA TRP A 33 13.77 -10.44 15.17
C TRP A 33 15.10 -9.71 15.11
N ASP A 34 16.13 -10.24 15.78
CA ASP A 34 17.51 -9.73 15.73
C ASP A 34 18.10 -9.88 14.33
N ALA A 35 17.87 -11.03 13.67
CA ALA A 35 18.31 -11.25 12.30
C ALA A 35 17.61 -10.32 11.29
N ILE A 36 16.31 -10.06 11.45
CA ILE A 36 15.56 -9.10 10.61
C ILE A 36 16.09 -7.68 10.82
N ARG A 37 16.38 -7.28 12.07
CA ARG A 37 16.91 -5.94 12.37
C ARG A 37 18.31 -5.70 11.82
N ASN A 38 19.12 -6.76 11.71
CA ASN A 38 20.49 -6.69 11.22
C ASN A 38 20.60 -6.92 9.70
N ILE A 39 19.47 -7.04 8.99
CA ILE A 39 19.48 -6.98 7.53
C ILE A 39 19.70 -5.53 7.11
N GLU A 40 20.85 -5.28 6.48
CA GLU A 40 21.07 -4.10 5.67
C GLU A 40 20.15 -4.20 4.45
N LEU A 41 19.03 -3.49 4.48
CA LEU A 41 18.14 -3.38 3.33
C LEU A 41 18.90 -2.67 2.20
N PRO A 42 18.98 -3.26 0.99
CA PRO A 42 19.67 -2.60 -0.13
C PRO A 42 19.03 -1.24 -0.40
N GLU A 43 19.82 -0.18 -0.56
CA GLU A 43 19.32 1.19 -0.72
C GLU A 43 18.41 1.36 -1.95
N ASP A 44 18.52 0.46 -2.92
CA ASP A 44 17.78 0.50 -4.19
C ASP A 44 16.67 -0.55 -4.25
N ILE A 45 15.82 -0.62 -3.20
CA ILE A 45 14.54 -1.35 -3.31
C ILE A 45 13.72 -0.63 -4.39
N PRO A 46 13.37 -1.30 -5.51
CA PRO A 46 12.52 -0.70 -6.52
C PRO A 46 11.18 -0.35 -5.87
N HIS A 47 10.93 0.95 -5.73
CA HIS A 47 9.66 1.40 -5.17
C HIS A 47 8.58 1.11 -6.20
N PRO A 48 7.53 0.35 -5.85
CA PRO A 48 6.46 0.03 -6.79
C PRO A 48 5.84 1.35 -7.28
N MET A 49 5.76 1.49 -8.60
CA MET A 49 5.03 2.57 -9.25
C MET A 49 3.59 2.11 -9.45
N TYR A 50 2.65 3.05 -9.43
CA TYR A 50 1.24 2.78 -9.60
C TYR A 50 0.64 3.67 -10.67
N VAL A 51 -0.12 3.07 -11.58
CA VAL A 51 -1.10 3.82 -12.38
C VAL A 51 -2.33 3.98 -11.52
N TYR A 52 -2.84 5.21 -11.40
CA TYR A 52 -3.95 5.55 -10.54
C TYR A 52 -5.07 6.27 -11.31
N ALA A 53 -6.27 6.17 -10.78
CA ALA A 53 -7.44 6.91 -11.23
C ALA A 53 -7.95 7.82 -10.10
N ILE A 54 -8.01 9.12 -10.37
CA ILE A 54 -8.62 10.11 -9.47
C ILE A 54 -9.89 10.62 -10.12
N LYS A 55 -11.01 10.55 -9.39
CA LYS A 55 -12.31 11.01 -9.86
C LYS A 55 -12.64 12.38 -9.27
N ASN A 56 -13.11 13.29 -10.12
CA ASN A 56 -13.85 14.47 -9.69
C ASN A 56 -15.32 14.05 -9.43
N PRO A 57 -15.83 14.13 -8.19
CA PRO A 57 -17.17 13.65 -7.86
C PRO A 57 -18.27 14.51 -8.49
N ASP A 58 -18.04 15.81 -8.68
CA ASP A 58 -19.04 16.75 -9.20
C ASP A 58 -19.31 16.53 -10.68
N THR A 59 -18.27 16.24 -11.46
CA THR A 59 -18.37 16.01 -12.92
C THR A 59 -18.36 14.54 -13.30
N GLY A 60 -17.92 13.67 -12.38
CA GLY A 60 -17.62 12.28 -12.65
C GLY A 60 -16.34 12.04 -13.46
N ASN A 61 -15.64 13.08 -13.91
CA ASN A 61 -14.45 12.95 -14.75
C ASN A 61 -13.30 12.27 -14.01
N ILE A 62 -12.50 11.50 -14.75
CA ILE A 62 -11.42 10.67 -14.22
C ILE A 62 -10.09 11.16 -14.77
N LYS A 63 -9.12 11.40 -13.88
CA LYS A 63 -7.71 11.60 -14.21
C LYS A 63 -6.97 10.29 -14.06
N ILE A 64 -6.27 9.87 -15.12
CA ILE A 64 -5.38 8.69 -15.08
C ILE A 64 -3.94 9.18 -15.12
N GLY A 65 -3.13 8.80 -14.14
CA GLY A 65 -1.72 9.15 -14.11
C GLY A 65 -0.87 8.10 -13.39
N ILE A 66 0.43 8.34 -13.30
CA ILE A 66 1.37 7.45 -12.61
C ILE A 66 2.06 8.12 -11.42
N SER A 67 2.27 7.39 -10.32
CA SER A 67 2.98 7.88 -9.13
C SER A 67 3.54 6.72 -8.29
N LYS A 68 4.59 6.99 -7.50
CA LYS A 68 5.01 6.10 -6.40
C LYS A 68 4.02 6.13 -5.23
N ASP A 69 3.36 7.27 -5.05
CA ASP A 69 2.40 7.54 -3.98
C ASP A 69 1.20 8.29 -4.57
N PRO A 70 0.15 7.58 -5.02
CA PRO A 70 -1.08 8.18 -5.53
C PRO A 70 -1.80 9.07 -4.51
N GLU A 71 -1.73 8.74 -3.23
CA GLU A 71 -2.36 9.48 -2.14
C GLU A 71 -1.69 10.83 -1.90
N ALA A 72 -0.36 10.89 -1.86
CA ALA A 72 0.38 12.14 -1.83
C ALA A 72 0.10 12.99 -3.08
N ARG A 73 0.01 12.35 -4.26
CA ARG A 73 -0.34 13.03 -5.50
C ARG A 73 -1.75 13.62 -5.46
N LEU A 74 -2.72 12.90 -4.90
CA LEU A 74 -4.07 13.40 -4.68
C LEU A 74 -4.06 14.65 -3.78
N LYS A 75 -3.31 14.63 -2.68
CA LYS A 75 -3.16 15.80 -1.80
C LYS A 75 -2.60 17.00 -2.55
N GLN A 76 -1.55 16.82 -3.35
CA GLN A 76 -0.98 17.89 -4.18
C GLN A 76 -2.00 18.48 -5.17
N LEU A 77 -2.77 17.62 -5.85
CA LEU A 77 -3.77 18.04 -6.82
C LEU A 77 -4.92 18.83 -6.18
N ARG A 78 -5.25 18.55 -4.92
CA ARG A 78 -6.25 19.31 -4.15
C ARG A 78 -5.75 20.69 -3.73
N VAL A 79 -4.45 20.86 -3.47
CA VAL A 79 -3.86 22.14 -3.04
C VAL A 79 -3.58 23.07 -4.21
N GLY A 80 -3.15 22.52 -5.36
CA GLY A 80 -2.75 23.32 -6.53
C GLY A 80 -3.90 23.83 -7.40
N ASN A 81 -5.15 23.68 -6.98
CA ASN A 81 -6.31 24.16 -7.72
C ASN A 81 -7.22 24.91 -6.74
N ASP A 82 -7.38 26.22 -6.95
CA ASP A 82 -8.29 27.06 -6.17
C ASP A 82 -9.71 26.51 -6.32
N ALA A 83 -10.38 26.32 -5.18
CA ALA A 83 -11.73 25.77 -4.98
C ALA A 83 -11.82 24.24 -4.85
N ASP A 84 -12.11 23.80 -3.62
CA ASP A 84 -12.95 22.67 -3.17
C ASP A 84 -13.04 21.42 -4.08
N LEU A 85 -11.94 21.05 -4.73
CA LEU A 85 -11.89 19.88 -5.58
C LEU A 85 -11.87 18.64 -4.69
N ARG A 86 -13.05 18.10 -4.44
CA ARG A 86 -13.31 16.86 -3.69
C ARG A 86 -12.84 15.62 -4.44
N LEU A 87 -11.69 15.69 -5.09
CA LEU A 87 -11.09 14.61 -5.84
C LEU A 87 -10.94 13.37 -4.96
N VAL A 88 -11.29 12.20 -5.48
CA VAL A 88 -11.18 10.93 -4.75
C VAL A 88 -10.29 9.99 -5.54
N LEU A 89 -9.31 9.38 -4.88
CA LEU A 89 -8.59 8.24 -5.45
C LEU A 89 -9.55 7.06 -5.49
N VAL A 90 -9.89 6.58 -6.69
CA VAL A 90 -10.88 5.51 -6.87
C VAL A 90 -10.22 4.16 -7.11
N GLU A 91 -9.02 4.14 -7.68
CA GLU A 91 -8.32 2.91 -8.02
C GLU A 91 -6.82 3.18 -8.20
N LYS A 92 -5.99 2.19 -7.88
CA LYS A 92 -4.56 2.15 -8.24
C LYS A 92 -4.14 0.71 -8.56
N ILE A 93 -3.26 0.54 -9.54
CA ILE A 93 -2.73 -0.76 -9.97
C ILE A 93 -1.21 -0.63 -10.10
N GLU A 94 -0.47 -1.68 -9.71
CA GLU A 94 0.97 -1.75 -9.92
C GLU A 94 1.33 -1.59 -11.40
N ALA A 95 2.37 -0.79 -11.65
CA ALA A 95 2.83 -0.40 -12.97
C ALA A 95 4.35 -0.67 -13.09
N PRO A 96 4.77 -1.94 -13.24
CA PRO A 96 6.18 -2.30 -13.31
C PRO A 96 6.88 -1.63 -14.50
N ASP A 97 6.17 -1.46 -15.63
CA ASP A 97 6.71 -0.87 -16.86
C ASP A 97 6.44 0.64 -16.98
N ARG A 98 6.01 1.25 -15.87
CA ARG A 98 5.80 2.68 -15.66
C ARG A 98 5.08 3.37 -16.81
N PHE A 99 5.84 4.07 -17.67
CA PHE A 99 5.33 4.85 -18.80
C PHE A 99 4.55 3.99 -19.80
N GLN A 100 4.91 2.71 -19.97
CA GLN A 100 4.19 1.83 -20.89
C GLN A 100 2.81 1.46 -20.36
N ASP A 101 2.70 1.21 -19.05
CA ASP A 101 1.42 0.93 -18.40
C ASP A 101 0.50 2.16 -18.41
N GLU A 102 1.04 3.36 -18.15
CA GLU A 102 0.28 4.61 -18.25
C GLU A 102 -0.20 4.85 -19.69
N ARG A 103 0.71 4.74 -20.66
CA ARG A 103 0.37 4.91 -22.09
C ARG A 103 -0.69 3.91 -22.51
N PHE A 104 -0.58 2.66 -22.08
CA PHE A 104 -1.57 1.63 -22.38
C PHE A 104 -2.93 1.98 -21.78
N ALA A 105 -2.99 2.41 -20.52
CA ALA A 105 -4.22 2.86 -19.88
C ALA A 105 -4.83 4.06 -20.62
N HIS A 106 -4.04 5.04 -21.05
CA HIS A 106 -4.52 6.19 -21.81
C HIS A 106 -5.06 5.77 -23.19
N LEU A 107 -4.36 4.90 -23.91
CA LEU A 107 -4.80 4.39 -25.22
C LEU A 107 -6.11 3.61 -25.11
N LYS A 108 -6.25 2.76 -24.09
CA LYS A 108 -7.49 2.01 -23.85
C LYS A 108 -8.69 2.91 -23.55
N ASN A 109 -8.46 4.12 -23.02
CA ASN A 109 -9.50 5.10 -22.72
C ASN A 109 -9.54 6.27 -23.71
N GLN A 110 -8.84 6.18 -24.86
CA GLN A 110 -8.68 7.30 -25.78
C GLN A 110 -10.02 7.87 -26.27
N TYR A 111 -11.04 7.01 -26.46
CA TYR A 111 -12.39 7.40 -26.87
C TYR A 111 -13.15 8.22 -25.81
N LEU A 112 -12.70 8.22 -24.56
CA LEU A 112 -13.27 9.00 -23.46
C LEU A 112 -12.43 10.23 -23.11
N ARG A 113 -11.34 10.50 -23.84
CA ARG A 113 -10.39 11.55 -23.52
C ARG A 113 -11.03 12.93 -23.69
N ILE A 114 -10.90 13.78 -22.66
CA ILE A 114 -11.38 15.17 -22.67
C ILE A 114 -10.22 16.11 -23.00
N ARG A 115 -9.19 16.11 -22.15
CA ARG A 115 -8.00 16.96 -22.31
C ARG A 115 -6.86 16.42 -21.46
N GLY A 116 -5.66 16.34 -22.03
CA GLY A 116 -4.47 15.88 -21.30
C GLY A 116 -4.68 14.48 -20.72
N GLU A 117 -4.63 14.38 -19.39
CA GLU A 117 -4.79 13.15 -18.62
C GLU A 117 -6.23 12.96 -18.08
N TRP A 118 -7.18 13.80 -18.49
CA TRP A 118 -8.57 13.75 -18.05
C TRP A 118 -9.48 13.05 -19.06
N PHE A 119 -10.36 12.19 -18.55
CA PHE A 119 -11.28 11.32 -19.26
C PHE A 119 -12.70 11.43 -18.67
N ARG A 120 -13.71 11.03 -19.44
CA ARG A 120 -15.10 10.94 -18.96
C ARG A 120 -15.27 9.81 -17.93
N SER A 121 -16.38 9.83 -17.20
CA SER A 121 -16.69 8.96 -16.05
C SER A 121 -16.65 7.44 -16.27
N GLY A 122 -16.62 6.97 -17.52
CA GLY A 122 -16.53 5.56 -17.87
C GLY A 122 -15.10 5.00 -17.95
N ALA A 123 -14.07 5.84 -17.73
CA ALA A 123 -12.69 5.41 -17.87
C ALA A 123 -12.30 4.36 -16.82
N ARG A 124 -11.48 3.38 -17.21
CA ARG A 124 -11.06 2.26 -16.36
C ARG A 124 -9.54 2.09 -16.35
N LEU A 125 -8.99 1.64 -15.23
CA LEU A 125 -7.58 1.27 -15.18
C LEU A 125 -7.34 -0.09 -15.83
N THR A 126 -6.35 -0.13 -16.71
CA THR A 126 -5.85 -1.34 -17.35
C THR A 126 -4.35 -1.22 -17.50
N THR A 127 -3.59 -2.17 -16.95
CA THR A 127 -2.15 -2.33 -17.17
C THR A 127 -1.89 -3.55 -18.04
N GLN A 128 -0.70 -3.68 -18.62
CA GLN A 128 -0.38 -4.87 -19.43
C GLN A 128 -0.24 -6.12 -18.56
N ASN A 129 0.29 -5.97 -17.34
CA ASN A 129 0.48 -7.04 -16.37
C ASN A 129 -0.41 -6.79 -15.13
N ARG A 130 -1.61 -7.38 -15.10
CA ARG A 130 -2.49 -7.26 -13.93
C ARG A 130 -1.97 -8.08 -12.75
N LYS A 131 -1.32 -7.41 -11.79
CA LYS A 131 -1.38 -7.81 -10.38
C LYS A 131 -2.23 -6.78 -9.64
N THR A 132 -3.44 -7.18 -9.25
CA THR A 132 -4.37 -6.29 -8.54
C THR A 132 -4.05 -6.38 -7.05
N VAL A 133 -3.57 -5.29 -6.46
CA VAL A 133 -3.41 -5.17 -5.01
C VAL A 133 -4.78 -4.82 -4.43
N LYS A 134 -5.31 -5.67 -3.55
CA LYS A 134 -6.58 -5.45 -2.82
C LYS A 134 -6.33 -4.60 -1.58
#